data_AF-A0A2U3D864-F1
#
_entry.id   AF-A0A2U3D864-F1
#
_cell.length_a   1.000
_cell.length_b   1.000
_cell.length_c   1.000
_cell.angle_alpha   90.00
_cell.angle_beta   90.00
_cell.angle_gamma   90.00
#
_symmetry.space_group_name_H-M   'P 1'
#
loop_
_entity.id
_entity.type
_entity.pdbx_description
1 polymer ?
#
loop_
_entity_poly.entity_id
_entity_poly.type
_entity_poly.pdbx_seq_one_letter_code
_entity_poly.pdbx_strand_id
1 'polypeptide(L)'
;MGVTLREAAERWGVSINSVRRWVKSGKLIAKIREGNYGQEYVIEEAEIERYEQKNAHRITSVPPVEYRPIPRPHLKVVAENLQYLMKYSPKGFVLTDENHEIVDVNQVFVKMCGYTRGQLIGHKPKMLASLDHLNEMQYPLMHQMLDQQGFWEGRFINRRPNGKIWYAHSIITMIRIGKQTVGYWAIVSAEDPVHTGL
;
A
#
# COMPACT_ATOMS: atom_id res chain seq x y z
N MET A 1 -2.37 -15.34 -27.74
CA MET A 1 -2.02 -14.69 -26.46
C MET A 1 -2.15 -13.18 -26.65
N GLY A 2 -2.29 -12.39 -25.60
CA GLY A 2 -2.44 -10.94 -25.70
C GLY A 2 -1.66 -10.26 -24.58
N VAL A 3 -1.39 -8.98 -24.73
CA VAL A 3 -0.59 -8.19 -23.79
C VAL A 3 -1.48 -7.23 -22.99
N THR A 4 -1.14 -7.01 -21.73
CA THR A 4 -1.77 -5.99 -20.90
C THR A 4 -1.47 -4.59 -21.44
N LEU A 5 -2.23 -3.58 -21.00
CA LEU A 5 -1.92 -2.19 -21.37
C LEU A 5 -0.54 -1.73 -20.89
N ARG A 6 -0.02 -2.33 -19.81
CA ARG A 6 1.32 -2.02 -19.27
C ARG A 6 2.40 -2.59 -20.19
N GLU A 7 2.28 -3.84 -20.60
CA GLU A 7 3.21 -4.48 -21.52
C GLU A 7 3.18 -3.82 -22.90
N ALA A 8 2.00 -3.45 -23.40
CA ALA A 8 1.88 -2.67 -24.64
C ALA A 8 2.52 -1.28 -24.52
N ALA A 9 2.38 -0.61 -23.37
CA ALA A 9 3.01 0.67 -23.10
C ALA A 9 4.55 0.57 -23.10
N GLU A 10 5.09 -0.47 -22.47
CA GLU A 10 6.52 -0.76 -22.46
C GLU A 10 7.04 -1.09 -23.87
N ARG A 11 6.35 -1.97 -24.60
CA ARG A 11 6.67 -2.34 -25.99
C ARG A 11 6.73 -1.15 -26.93
N TRP A 12 5.82 -0.18 -26.78
CA TRP A 12 5.78 1.03 -27.61
C TRP A 12 6.55 2.22 -27.01
N GLY A 13 7.17 2.05 -25.84
CA GLY A 13 7.88 3.11 -25.13
C GLY A 13 7.00 4.27 -24.66
N VAL A 14 5.67 4.12 -24.58
CA VAL A 14 4.73 5.19 -24.22
C VAL A 14 4.23 5.04 -22.77
N SER A 15 3.60 6.09 -22.24
CA SER A 15 2.93 5.98 -20.94
C SER A 15 1.69 5.07 -21.00
N ILE A 16 1.39 4.36 -19.90
CA ILE A 16 0.15 3.56 -19.79
C ILE A 16 -1.13 4.40 -19.98
N ASN A 17 -1.09 5.68 -19.63
CA ASN A 17 -2.20 6.61 -19.84
C ASN A 17 -2.44 6.90 -21.32
N SER A 18 -1.38 6.90 -22.14
CA SER A 18 -1.48 7.04 -23.60
C SER A 18 -2.21 5.84 -24.20
N VAL A 19 -1.84 4.62 -23.78
CA VAL A 19 -2.50 3.39 -24.24
C VAL A 19 -3.96 3.35 -23.81
N ARG A 20 -4.28 3.69 -22.54
CA ARG A 20 -5.66 3.81 -22.06
C ARG A 20 -6.50 4.79 -22.89
N ARG A 21 -5.93 5.93 -23.27
CA ARG A 21 -6.61 6.93 -24.11
C ARG A 21 -6.95 6.36 -25.49
N TRP A 22 -6.05 5.57 -26.09
CA TRP A 22 -6.29 4.93 -27.38
C TRP A 22 -7.39 3.88 -27.31
N VAL A 23 -7.46 3.12 -26.23
CA VAL A 23 -8.57 2.19 -26.00
C VAL A 23 -9.89 2.95 -25.87
N LYS A 24 -9.94 3.99 -25.03
CA LYS A 24 -11.15 4.82 -24.86
C LYS A 24 -11.62 5.51 -26.14
N SER A 25 -10.69 5.92 -27.00
CA SER A 25 -11.01 6.59 -28.27
C SER A 25 -11.32 5.61 -29.41
N GLY A 26 -11.33 4.29 -29.15
CA GLY A 26 -11.51 3.25 -30.17
C GLY A 26 -10.34 3.12 -31.15
N LYS A 27 -9.21 3.78 -30.88
CA LYS A 27 -7.99 3.67 -31.70
C LYS A 27 -7.30 2.31 -31.52
N LEU A 28 -7.53 1.67 -30.38
CA LEU A 28 -7.00 0.36 -30.01
C LEU A 28 -8.11 -0.49 -29.38
N ILE A 29 -8.23 -1.75 -29.78
CA ILE A 29 -9.23 -2.67 -29.24
C ILE A 29 -8.62 -3.45 -28.08
N ALA A 30 -9.26 -3.42 -26.91
CA ALA A 30 -8.87 -4.24 -25.77
C ALA A 30 -10.10 -4.95 -25.20
N LYS A 31 -9.90 -6.16 -24.69
CA LYS A 31 -10.92 -6.94 -23.98
C LYS A 31 -10.58 -6.95 -22.50
N ILE A 32 -11.61 -6.95 -21.66
CA ILE A 32 -11.41 -7.14 -20.23
C ILE A 32 -11.25 -8.64 -19.96
N ARG A 33 -10.23 -9.01 -19.16
CA ARG A 33 -10.01 -10.37 -18.67
C ARG A 33 -9.75 -10.34 -17.17
N GLU A 34 -10.01 -11.43 -16.48
CA GLU A 34 -9.54 -11.60 -15.10
C GLU A 34 -8.02 -11.80 -15.10
N GLY A 35 -7.33 -10.93 -14.36
CA GLY A 35 -5.91 -11.03 -14.05
C GLY A 35 -5.68 -11.29 -12.57
N ASN A 36 -4.41 -11.42 -12.17
CA ASN A 36 -4.00 -11.76 -10.81
C ASN A 36 -4.41 -10.72 -9.75
N TYR A 37 -4.74 -9.49 -10.16
CA TYR A 37 -5.11 -8.37 -9.28
C TYR A 37 -6.48 -7.77 -9.62
N GLY A 38 -7.33 -8.52 -10.35
CA GLY A 38 -8.66 -8.09 -10.77
C GLY A 38 -8.81 -7.98 -12.29
N GLN A 39 -9.86 -7.29 -12.74
CA GLN A 39 -10.14 -7.13 -14.18
C GLN A 39 -9.10 -6.22 -14.86
N GLU A 40 -8.43 -6.75 -15.89
CA GLU A 40 -7.41 -6.04 -16.65
C GLU A 40 -7.77 -5.97 -18.14
N TYR A 41 -7.40 -4.86 -18.78
CA TYR A 41 -7.53 -4.71 -20.23
C TYR A 41 -6.37 -5.42 -20.92
N VAL A 42 -6.71 -6.34 -21.82
CA VAL A 42 -5.78 -7.12 -22.64
C VAL A 42 -6.02 -6.79 -24.11
N ILE A 43 -4.94 -6.44 -24.80
CA ILE A 43 -4.92 -6.23 -26.25
C ILE A 43 -4.47 -7.53 -26.89
N GLU A 44 -5.25 -8.05 -27.83
CA GLU A 44 -4.88 -9.29 -28.54
C GLU A 44 -3.73 -9.04 -29.51
N GLU A 45 -2.85 -10.03 -29.71
CA GLU A 45 -1.65 -9.86 -30.54
C GLU A 45 -1.96 -9.37 -31.96
N ALA A 46 -3.04 -9.87 -32.57
CA ALA A 46 -3.50 -9.42 -33.89
C ALA A 46 -3.83 -7.91 -33.93
N GLU A 47 -4.31 -7.35 -32.82
CA GLU A 47 -4.60 -5.91 -32.71
C GLU A 47 -3.32 -5.09 -32.51
N ILE A 48 -2.34 -5.64 -31.78
CA ILE A 48 -0.99 -5.06 -31.66
C ILE A 48 -0.36 -4.96 -33.06
N GLU A 49 -0.34 -6.06 -33.80
CA GLU A 49 0.22 -6.11 -35.16
C GLU A 49 -0.48 -5.12 -36.10
N ARG A 50 -1.81 -5.09 -36.10
CA ARG A 50 -2.60 -4.13 -36.89
C ARG A 50 -2.24 -2.68 -36.55
N TYR A 51 -2.07 -2.38 -35.26
CA TYR A 51 -1.72 -1.05 -34.80
C TYR A 51 -0.29 -0.68 -35.19
N GLU A 52 0.67 -1.59 -35.04
CA GLU A 52 2.07 -1.39 -35.39
C GLU A 52 2.25 -1.17 -36.90
N GLN A 53 1.61 -1.97 -37.74
CA GLN A 53 1.63 -1.81 -39.20
C GLN A 53 1.04 -0.45 -39.63
N LYS A 54 -0.11 -0.07 -39.07
CA LYS A 54 -0.78 1.21 -39.40
C LYS A 54 0.00 2.43 -38.91
N ASN A 55 0.79 2.28 -37.85
CA ASN A 55 1.54 3.37 -37.23
C ASN A 55 3.06 3.22 -37.40
N ALA A 56 3.55 2.40 -38.33
CA ALA A 56 4.98 2.14 -38.53
C ALA A 56 5.81 3.43 -38.71
N HIS A 57 5.22 4.48 -39.29
CA HIS A 57 5.83 5.80 -39.49
C HIS A 57 5.67 6.76 -38.29
N ARG A 58 4.82 6.44 -37.30
CA ARG A 58 4.53 7.23 -36.08
C ARG A 58 5.00 6.57 -34.80
N ILE A 59 5.46 5.32 -34.85
CA ILE A 59 6.36 4.74 -33.84
C ILE A 59 7.76 5.33 -34.10
N THR A 60 7.82 6.66 -34.14
CA THR A 60 9.06 7.40 -34.03
C THR A 60 9.41 7.38 -32.56
N SER A 61 10.58 6.81 -32.30
CA SER A 61 11.28 6.72 -31.01
C SER A 61 10.69 7.66 -29.96
N VAL A 62 10.06 7.11 -28.92
CA VAL A 62 10.08 7.84 -27.66
C VAL A 62 11.55 8.05 -27.35
N PRO A 63 12.05 9.31 -27.28
CA PRO A 63 13.43 9.52 -26.91
C PRO A 63 13.63 8.76 -25.59
N PRO A 64 14.64 7.89 -25.48
CA PRO A 64 14.82 7.09 -24.29
C PRO A 64 14.73 8.05 -23.11
N VAL A 65 13.77 7.80 -22.21
CA VAL A 65 13.74 8.51 -20.93
C VAL A 65 15.03 8.05 -20.27
N GLU A 66 16.07 8.88 -20.36
CA GLU A 66 17.33 8.62 -19.71
C GLU A 66 17.01 8.41 -18.24
N TYR A 67 17.19 7.18 -17.75
CA TYR A 67 17.04 6.90 -16.34
C TYR A 67 18.06 7.77 -15.62
N ARG A 68 17.58 8.87 -15.02
CA ARG A 68 18.41 9.74 -14.21
C ARG A 68 18.35 9.19 -12.80
N PRO A 69 19.37 8.41 -12.34
CA PRO A 69 19.37 7.94 -10.97
C PRO A 69 19.25 9.14 -10.05
N ILE A 70 18.38 9.03 -9.04
CA ILE A 70 18.27 10.04 -8.00
C ILE A 70 19.67 10.20 -7.39
N PRO A 71 20.33 11.38 -7.52
CA PRO A 71 21.69 11.51 -7.03
C PRO A 71 21.72 11.23 -5.53
N ARG A 72 22.77 10.56 -5.02
CA ARG A 72 22.87 10.16 -3.60
C ARG A 72 22.52 11.27 -2.60
N PRO A 73 22.86 12.56 -2.81
CA PRO A 73 22.40 13.65 -1.94
C PRO A 73 20.88 13.73 -1.79
N HIS A 74 20.13 13.46 -2.85
CA HIS A 74 18.67 13.46 -2.83
C HIS A 74 18.08 12.24 -2.12
N LEU A 75 18.76 11.08 -2.11
CA LEU A 75 18.30 9.92 -1.33
C LEU A 75 18.32 10.22 0.17
N LYS A 76 19.36 10.93 0.64
CA LYS A 76 19.44 11.40 2.03
C LYS A 76 18.29 12.35 2.35
N VAL A 77 18.04 13.33 1.48
CA VAL A 77 16.93 14.29 1.66
C VAL A 77 15.57 13.58 1.65
N VAL A 78 15.36 12.58 0.79
CA VAL A 78 14.12 11.79 0.77
C VAL A 78 13.95 11.03 2.08
N ALA A 79 15.01 10.38 2.58
CA ALA A 79 14.95 9.67 3.85
C ALA A 79 14.65 10.61 5.03
N GLU A 80 15.29 11.78 5.07
CA GLU A 80 15.03 12.83 6.08
C GLU A 80 13.59 13.35 5.99
N ASN A 81 13.07 13.59 4.79
CA ASN A 81 11.69 14.01 4.58
C ASN A 81 10.69 12.96 5.05
N LEU A 82 10.95 11.68 4.78
CA LEU A 82 10.10 10.58 5.27
C LEU A 82 10.11 10.53 6.80
N GLN A 83 11.29 10.62 7.43
CA GLN A 83 11.40 10.69 8.88
C GLN A 83 10.63 11.89 9.46
N TYR A 84 10.73 13.04 8.81
CA TYR A 84 9.99 14.24 9.22
C TYR A 84 8.47 14.02 9.14
N LEU A 85 7.98 13.49 8.02
CA LEU A 85 6.56 13.20 7.84
C LEU A 85 6.04 12.22 8.90
N MET A 86 6.77 11.13 9.17
CA MET A 86 6.38 10.15 10.18
C MET A 86 6.36 10.76 11.59
N LYS A 87 7.37 11.59 11.91
CA LYS A 87 7.52 12.22 13.22
C LYS A 87 6.44 13.27 13.51
N TYR A 88 6.11 14.10 12.52
CA TYR A 88 5.23 15.28 12.70
C TYR A 88 3.81 15.08 12.17
N SER A 89 3.49 13.94 11.57
CA SER A 89 2.14 13.67 11.12
C SER A 89 1.15 13.59 12.29
N PRO A 90 -0.09 14.07 12.10
CA PRO A 90 -1.13 14.06 13.14
C PRO A 90 -1.71 12.65 13.41
N LYS A 91 -1.24 11.62 12.69
CA LYS A 91 -1.66 10.22 12.88
C LYS A 91 -0.62 9.44 13.68
N GLY A 92 -1.06 8.40 14.36
CA GLY A 92 -0.16 7.45 15.00
C GLY A 92 0.51 6.57 13.94
N PHE A 93 1.81 6.33 14.06
CA PHE A 93 2.52 5.35 13.23
C PHE A 93 3.15 4.28 14.08
N VAL A 94 3.10 3.06 13.56
CA VAL A 94 3.76 1.88 14.10
C VAL A 94 4.44 1.15 12.96
N LEU A 95 5.72 0.85 13.13
CA LEU A 95 6.48 -0.04 12.26
C LEU A 95 6.82 -1.29 13.05
N THR A 96 6.60 -2.46 12.46
CA THR A 96 7.03 -3.74 13.02
C THR A 96 7.99 -4.45 12.08
N ASP A 97 8.77 -5.38 12.64
CA ASP A 97 9.48 -6.40 11.87
C ASP A 97 8.51 -7.47 11.31
N GLU A 98 9.05 -8.49 10.66
CA GLU A 98 8.31 -9.63 10.12
C GLU A 98 7.66 -10.52 11.19
N ASN A 99 8.13 -10.47 12.44
CA ASN A 99 7.59 -11.21 13.58
C ASN A 99 6.51 -10.44 14.34
N HIS A 100 6.14 -9.26 13.82
CA HIS A 100 5.22 -8.29 14.39
C HIS A 100 5.72 -7.60 15.67
N GLU A 101 7.02 -7.61 15.94
CA GLU A 101 7.63 -6.85 17.03
C GLU A 101 7.79 -5.39 16.61
N ILE A 102 7.35 -4.47 17.47
CA ILE A 102 7.41 -3.04 17.19
C ILE A 102 8.87 -2.61 17.15
N VAL A 103 9.30 -2.08 16.01
CA VAL A 103 10.65 -1.52 15.82
C VAL A 103 10.66 -0.01 15.95
N ASP A 104 9.56 0.66 15.60
CA ASP A 104 9.45 2.11 15.69
C ASP A 104 8.01 2.58 15.86
N VAL A 105 7.84 3.72 16.56
CA VAL A 105 6.57 4.42 16.75
C VAL A 105 6.79 5.92 16.79
N ASN A 106 5.84 6.69 16.28
CA ASN A 106 5.91 8.14 16.44
C ASN A 106 5.33 8.62 17.79
N GLN A 107 5.58 9.88 18.13
CA GLN A 107 5.15 10.47 19.41
C GLN A 107 3.62 10.53 19.53
N VAL A 108 2.90 10.66 18.40
CA VAL A 108 1.43 10.67 18.38
C VAL A 108 0.90 9.32 18.82
N PHE A 109 1.45 8.21 18.32
CA PHE A 109 1.05 6.86 18.73
C PHE A 109 1.30 6.61 20.22
N VAL A 110 2.47 7.00 20.74
CA VAL A 110 2.81 6.93 22.17
C VAL A 110 1.75 7.64 23.03
N LYS A 111 1.40 8.89 22.67
CA LYS A 111 0.36 9.65 23.39
C LYS A 111 -1.02 8.99 23.29
N MET A 112 -1.33 8.40 22.13
CA MET A 112 -2.61 7.79 21.83
C MET A 112 -2.85 6.49 22.62
N CYS A 113 -1.87 5.59 22.63
CA CYS A 113 -1.97 4.29 23.33
C CYS A 113 -1.67 4.39 24.83
N GLY A 114 -0.99 5.45 25.27
CA GLY A 114 -0.68 5.71 26.68
C GLY A 114 0.51 4.91 27.24
N TYR A 115 1.18 4.10 26.42
CA TYR A 115 2.45 3.46 26.75
C TYR A 115 3.62 4.36 26.36
N THR A 116 4.72 4.28 27.11
CA THR A 116 5.98 4.92 26.69
C THR A 116 6.59 4.16 25.52
N ARG A 117 7.42 4.83 24.71
CA ARG A 117 8.16 4.18 23.62
C ARG A 117 8.95 2.96 24.11
N GLY A 118 9.67 3.08 25.23
CA GLY A 118 10.48 1.99 25.78
C GLY A 118 9.67 0.76 26.20
N GLN A 119 8.38 0.92 26.50
CA GLN A 119 7.47 -0.20 26.78
C GLN A 119 6.88 -0.83 25.51
N LEU A 120 6.97 -0.14 24.37
CA LEU A 120 6.41 -0.61 23.09
C LEU A 120 7.46 -1.34 22.24
N ILE A 121 8.68 -0.80 22.15
CA ILE A 121 9.72 -1.38 21.28
C ILE A 121 10.05 -2.82 21.71
N GLY A 122 10.12 -3.73 20.74
CA GLY A 122 10.36 -5.16 20.95
C GLY A 122 9.13 -5.96 21.41
N HIS A 123 7.99 -5.30 21.63
CA HIS A 123 6.72 -5.97 21.94
C HIS A 123 5.80 -6.01 20.73
N LYS A 124 4.84 -6.95 20.74
CA LYS A 124 3.83 -7.06 19.68
C LYS A 124 2.66 -6.11 19.93
N PRO A 125 2.08 -5.45 18.92
CA PRO A 125 0.92 -4.56 19.08
C PRO A 125 -0.28 -5.21 19.78
N LYS A 126 -0.38 -6.55 19.76
CA LYS A 126 -1.38 -7.34 20.49
C LYS A 126 -1.39 -7.05 22.00
N MET A 127 -0.30 -6.54 22.59
CA MET A 127 -0.29 -6.08 23.98
C MET A 127 -1.31 -4.97 24.27
N LEU A 128 -1.72 -4.22 23.24
CA LEU A 128 -2.71 -3.16 23.33
C LEU A 128 -4.14 -3.69 23.26
N ALA A 129 -4.35 -4.90 22.76
CA ALA A 129 -5.68 -5.43 22.47
C ALA A 129 -6.48 -5.63 23.77
N SER A 130 -7.74 -5.19 23.77
CA SER A 130 -8.69 -5.68 24.77
C SER A 130 -9.10 -7.12 24.46
N LEU A 131 -9.47 -7.87 25.50
CA LEU A 131 -10.16 -9.15 25.37
C LEU A 131 -11.62 -8.89 24.98
N ASP A 132 -11.85 -8.54 23.72
CA ASP A 132 -13.17 -8.23 23.15
C ASP A 132 -13.41 -9.05 21.89
N HIS A 133 -14.66 -9.48 21.67
CA HIS A 133 -15.07 -10.28 20.52
C HIS A 133 -14.77 -9.62 19.17
N LEU A 134 -14.78 -8.29 19.09
CA LEU A 134 -14.40 -7.60 17.85
C LEU A 134 -12.97 -7.95 17.47
N ASN A 135 -12.03 -7.90 18.41
CA ASN A 135 -10.63 -8.21 18.14
C ASN A 135 -10.45 -9.68 17.73
N GLU A 136 -11.19 -10.60 18.33
CA GLU A 136 -11.17 -12.03 17.98
C GLU A 136 -11.56 -12.27 16.51
N MET A 137 -12.52 -11.50 15.99
CA MET A 137 -12.93 -11.56 14.58
C MET A 137 -11.97 -10.82 13.65
N GLN A 138 -11.40 -9.69 14.10
CA GLN A 138 -10.59 -8.83 13.25
C GLN A 138 -9.18 -9.39 13.01
N TYR A 139 -8.57 -10.08 13.99
CA TYR A 139 -7.21 -10.61 13.81
C TYR A 139 -7.09 -11.64 12.66
N PRO A 140 -7.94 -12.68 12.57
CA PRO A 140 -7.90 -13.62 11.45
C PRO A 140 -8.14 -12.93 10.10
N LEU A 141 -9.11 -12.01 10.04
CA LEU A 141 -9.42 -11.23 8.84
C LEU A 141 -8.23 -10.36 8.41
N MET A 142 -7.57 -9.71 9.37
CA MET A 142 -6.37 -8.91 9.13
C MET A 142 -5.26 -9.77 8.53
N HIS A 143 -4.96 -10.93 9.11
CA HIS A 143 -3.94 -11.83 8.57
C HIS A 143 -4.27 -12.27 7.13
N GLN A 144 -5.52 -12.70 6.89
CA GLN A 144 -5.96 -13.11 5.56
C GLN A 144 -5.81 -11.98 4.53
N MET A 145 -6.24 -10.76 4.86
CA MET A 145 -6.20 -9.62 3.94
C MET A 145 -4.77 -9.15 3.67
N LEU A 146 -3.90 -9.17 4.69
CA LEU A 146 -2.48 -8.90 4.51
C LEU A 146 -1.82 -9.90 3.55
N ASP A 147 -2.15 -11.19 3.65
CA ASP A 147 -1.60 -12.22 2.76
C ASP A 147 -2.11 -12.11 1.32
N GLN A 148 -3.41 -11.81 1.14
CA GLN A 148 -4.06 -11.75 -0.16
C GLN A 148 -3.80 -10.44 -0.91
N GLN A 149 -3.84 -9.31 -0.20
CA GLN A 149 -3.87 -7.97 -0.81
C GLN A 149 -2.67 -7.10 -0.41
N GLY A 150 -1.91 -7.50 0.61
CA GLY A 150 -0.78 -6.72 1.14
C GLY A 150 -1.20 -5.58 2.06
N PHE A 151 -2.49 -5.39 2.34
CA PHE A 151 -2.97 -4.40 3.31
C PHE A 151 -4.27 -4.85 3.97
N TRP A 152 -4.59 -4.23 5.10
CA TRP A 152 -5.86 -4.37 5.81
C TRP A 152 -6.25 -3.03 6.43
N GLU A 153 -7.55 -2.75 6.49
CA GLU A 153 -8.12 -1.59 7.17
C GLU A 153 -9.24 -2.06 8.08
N GLY A 154 -9.27 -1.56 9.31
CA GLY A 154 -10.33 -1.90 10.23
C GLY A 154 -10.16 -1.29 11.62
N ARG A 155 -10.97 -1.79 12.55
CA ARG A 155 -11.08 -1.25 13.91
C ARG A 155 -10.63 -2.28 14.93
N PHE A 156 -9.80 -1.84 15.87
CA PHE A 156 -9.45 -2.58 17.07
C PHE A 156 -9.96 -1.86 18.31
N ILE A 157 -10.34 -2.63 19.32
CA ILE A 157 -10.62 -2.11 20.66
C ILE A 157 -9.36 -2.33 21.49
N ASN A 158 -8.75 -1.25 21.94
CA ASN A 158 -7.49 -1.30 22.66
C ASN A 158 -7.67 -0.85 24.11
N ARG A 159 -6.75 -1.28 24.97
CA ARG A 159 -6.68 -0.95 26.39
C ARG A 159 -5.36 -0.25 26.71
N ARG A 160 -5.45 0.90 27.36
CA ARG A 160 -4.30 1.66 27.87
C ARG A 160 -3.74 1.02 29.15
N PRO A 161 -2.53 1.38 29.61
CA PRO A 161 -1.97 0.85 30.86
C PRO A 161 -2.86 1.11 32.09
N ASN A 162 -3.58 2.24 32.09
CA ASN A 162 -4.52 2.60 33.15
C ASN A 162 -5.89 1.89 33.05
N GLY A 163 -6.04 0.92 32.14
CA GLY A 163 -7.26 0.15 31.94
C GLY A 163 -8.31 0.82 31.04
N LYS A 164 -8.13 2.09 30.65
CA LYS A 164 -9.11 2.80 29.80
C LYS A 164 -9.16 2.18 28.40
N ILE A 165 -10.37 1.89 27.93
CA ILE A 165 -10.64 1.43 26.57
C ILE A 165 -10.60 2.59 25.58
N TRP A 166 -10.08 2.33 24.38
CA TRP A 166 -10.11 3.26 23.26
C TRP A 166 -10.24 2.50 21.93
N TYR A 167 -10.84 3.14 20.94
CA TYR A 167 -11.08 2.56 19.62
C TYR A 167 -9.99 3.04 18.66
N ALA A 168 -9.38 2.11 17.95
CA ALA A 168 -8.28 2.36 17.05
C ALA A 168 -8.70 2.00 15.63
N HIS A 169 -8.90 3.00 14.78
CA HIS A 169 -8.98 2.80 13.34
C HIS A 169 -7.57 2.66 12.78
N SER A 170 -7.29 1.53 12.14
CA SER A 170 -5.94 1.15 11.72
C SER A 170 -5.93 0.74 10.25
N ILE A 171 -4.98 1.29 9.50
CA ILE A 171 -4.63 0.84 8.15
C ILE A 171 -3.25 0.21 8.25
N ILE A 172 -3.13 -1.08 7.97
CA ILE A 172 -1.90 -1.87 8.06
C ILE A 172 -1.48 -2.28 6.65
N THR A 173 -0.23 -2.05 6.31
CA THR A 173 0.37 -2.41 5.02
C THR A 173 1.56 -3.32 5.25
N MET A 174 1.62 -4.43 4.52
CA MET A 174 2.76 -5.33 4.51
C MET A 174 3.89 -4.74 3.68
N ILE A 175 5.11 -4.74 4.23
CA ILE A 175 6.30 -4.28 3.53
C ILE A 175 7.04 -5.51 2.98
N ARG A 176 7.24 -5.54 1.66
CA ARG A 176 7.97 -6.62 0.98
C ARG A 176 9.18 -6.10 0.21
N ILE A 177 10.29 -6.83 0.31
CA ILE A 177 11.46 -6.68 -0.55
C ILE A 177 11.58 -7.96 -1.38
N GLY A 178 11.28 -7.88 -2.67
CA GLY A 178 11.14 -9.06 -3.51
C GLY A 178 9.98 -9.96 -3.02
N LYS A 179 10.28 -11.23 -2.73
CA LYS A 179 9.30 -12.19 -2.18
C LYS A 179 9.27 -12.22 -0.65
N GLN A 180 10.19 -11.52 0.02
CA GLN A 180 10.33 -11.56 1.47
C GLN A 180 9.50 -10.44 2.11
N THR A 181 8.67 -10.79 3.08
CA THR A 181 8.07 -9.83 4.01
C THR A 181 9.14 -9.40 5.00
N VAL A 182 9.36 -8.09 5.12
CA VAL A 182 10.36 -7.49 6.01
C VAL A 182 9.73 -6.74 7.17
N GLY A 183 8.40 -6.63 7.19
CA GLY A 183 7.67 -6.00 8.27
C GLY A 183 6.33 -5.44 7.86
N TYR A 184 5.75 -4.65 8.76
CA TYR A 184 4.43 -4.06 8.59
C TYR A 184 4.43 -2.61 9.05
N TRP A 185 3.72 -1.77 8.30
CA TRP A 185 3.50 -0.37 8.61
C TRP A 185 2.04 -0.14 8.94
N ALA A 186 1.75 0.53 10.05
CA ALA A 186 0.39 0.87 10.44
C ALA A 186 0.21 2.38 10.65
N ILE A 187 -0.88 2.91 10.10
CA ILE A 187 -1.40 4.25 10.39
C ILE A 187 -2.59 4.09 11.31
N VAL A 188 -2.56 4.74 12.48
CA VAL A 188 -3.56 4.58 13.53
C VAL A 188 -4.20 5.92 13.87
N SER A 189 -5.52 5.92 14.00
CA SER A 189 -6.31 7.04 14.51
C SER A 189 -7.13 6.58 15.70
N ALA A 190 -7.20 7.39 16.74
CA ALA A 190 -8.21 7.20 17.78
C ALA A 190 -9.57 7.62 17.21
N GLU A 191 -10.58 6.77 17.43
CA GLU A 191 -11.97 7.11 17.19
C GLU A 191 -12.69 7.27 18.53
N ASP A 192 -13.70 8.15 18.54
CA ASP A 192 -14.65 8.18 19.63
C ASP A 192 -15.47 6.87 19.62
N PRO A 193 -15.93 6.38 20.79
CA PRO A 193 -16.86 5.26 20.82
C PRO A 193 -18.05 5.62 19.95
N VAL A 194 -18.30 4.86 18.89
CA VAL A 194 -19.54 5.01 18.15
C VAL A 194 -20.65 4.68 19.14
N HIS A 195 -21.46 5.67 19.51
CA HIS A 195 -22.76 5.40 20.11
C HIS A 195 -23.54 4.61 19.06
N THR A 196 -23.48 3.28 19.12
CA THR A 196 -24.46 2.43 18.48
C THR A 196 -25.78 2.72 19.18
N GLY A 197 -26.53 3.69 18.63
CA GLY A 197 -27.93 3.86 18.96
C GLY A 197 -28.63 2.54 18.67
N LEU A 198 -29.15 1.93 19.73
CA LEU A 198 -30.17 0.89 19.65
C LEU A 198 -31.45 1.45 19.05
#